data_AF-A0A257EAM7-F1
#
_entry.id   AF-A0A257EAM7-F1
#
_cell.length_a   1.000
_cell.length_b   1.000
_cell.length_c   1.000
_cell.angle_alpha   90.00
_cell.angle_beta   90.00
_cell.angle_gamma   90.00
#
_symmetry.space_group_name_H-M   'P 1'
#
loop_
_entity.id
_entity.type
_entity.pdbx_description
1 polymer ?
#
loop_
_entity_poly.entity_id
_entity_poly.type
_entity_poly.pdbx_seq_one_letter_code
_entity_poly.pdbx_strand_id
1 'polypeptide(L)'
;MNKVLNARQEGQPWWRFGLVWMVFGGPAVVVVAGFITLYIAVTNPDPVLQVTPRTASQERQGITHVPAMQGRNHAATGELPAALQAPVAEPTKP
;
A
#
# COMPACT_ATOMS: atom_id res chain seq x y z
N MET A 1 -63.32 -10.11 -24.52
CA MET A 1 -62.71 -11.20 -23.71
C MET A 1 -61.17 -11.23 -23.78
N ASN A 2 -60.52 -10.25 -24.39
CA ASN A 2 -59.07 -10.11 -24.50
C ASN A 2 -58.42 -9.31 -23.35
N LYS A 3 -59.14 -8.35 -22.74
CA LYS A 3 -58.60 -7.55 -21.61
C LYS A 3 -58.29 -8.35 -20.34
N VAL A 4 -59.10 -9.37 -20.05
CA VAL A 4 -58.94 -10.24 -18.86
C VAL A 4 -57.75 -11.20 -18.96
N LEU A 5 -57.30 -11.53 -20.17
CA LEU A 5 -56.09 -12.33 -20.39
C LEU A 5 -54.82 -11.46 -20.26
N ASN A 6 -54.86 -10.21 -20.73
CA ASN A 6 -53.74 -9.27 -20.65
C ASN A 6 -53.49 -8.73 -19.24
N ALA A 7 -54.53 -8.57 -18.41
CA ALA A 7 -54.41 -8.02 -17.06
C ALA A 7 -53.55 -8.88 -16.10
N ARG A 8 -53.34 -10.17 -16.41
CA ARG A 8 -52.46 -11.07 -15.64
C ARG A 8 -50.99 -10.99 -16.05
N GLN A 9 -50.67 -10.29 -17.15
CA GLN A 9 -49.30 -10.15 -17.68
C GLN A 9 -48.62 -8.84 -17.31
N GLU A 10 -49.28 -7.94 -16.59
CA GLU A 10 -48.62 -6.77 -16.00
C GLU A 10 -47.75 -7.23 -14.82
N GLY A 11 -46.55 -7.72 -15.16
CA GLY A 11 -45.54 -8.12 -14.18
C GLY A 11 -45.28 -7.01 -13.18
N GLN A 12 -45.06 -7.39 -11.93
CA GLN A 12 -44.81 -6.40 -10.88
C GLN A 12 -43.60 -5.53 -11.23
N PRO A 13 -43.63 -4.25 -10.85
CA PRO A 13 -42.56 -3.34 -11.21
C PRO A 13 -41.23 -3.78 -10.58
N TRP A 14 -40.17 -3.67 -11.38
CA TRP A 14 -38.89 -4.32 -11.11
C TRP A 14 -38.21 -3.91 -9.79
N TRP A 15 -38.46 -2.68 -9.31
CA TRP A 15 -37.88 -2.16 -8.06
C TRP A 15 -38.37 -2.88 -6.80
N ARG A 16 -39.45 -3.66 -6.91
CA ARG A 16 -39.97 -4.49 -5.81
C ARG A 16 -39.17 -5.78 -5.59
N PHE A 17 -38.40 -6.23 -6.58
CA PHE A 17 -37.61 -7.44 -6.45
C PHE A 17 -36.30 -7.13 -5.70
N GLY A 18 -36.12 -7.74 -4.52
CA GLY A 18 -34.90 -7.57 -3.72
C GLY A 18 -33.61 -7.94 -4.44
N LEU A 19 -33.66 -8.88 -5.40
CA LEU A 19 -32.51 -9.26 -6.21
C LEU A 19 -31.93 -8.08 -7.01
N VAL A 20 -32.79 -7.15 -7.46
CA VAL A 20 -32.35 -5.99 -8.23
C VAL A 20 -31.46 -5.07 -7.38
N TRP A 21 -31.79 -4.92 -6.10
CA TRP A 21 -30.96 -4.17 -5.15
C TRP A 21 -29.63 -4.84 -4.84
N MET A 22 -29.55 -6.18 -4.86
CA MET A 22 -28.26 -6.87 -4.70
C MET A 22 -27.34 -6.67 -5.91
N VAL A 23 -27.92 -6.65 -7.12
CA VAL A 23 -27.17 -6.40 -8.37
C VAL A 23 -26.65 -4.96 -8.42
N PHE A 24 -27.47 -3.98 -8.05
CA PHE A 24 -27.03 -2.58 -8.00
C PHE A 24 -26.20 -2.24 -6.76
N GLY A 25 -26.41 -2.95 -5.66
CA GLY A 25 -25.75 -2.71 -4.38
C GLY A 25 -24.24 -2.92 -4.44
N GLY A 26 -23.78 -3.99 -5.10
CA GLY A 26 -22.35 -4.24 -5.28
C GLY A 26 -21.61 -3.07 -5.96
N PRO A 27 -22.00 -2.68 -7.18
CA PRO A 27 -21.41 -1.53 -7.87
C PRO A 27 -21.56 -0.22 -7.09
N ALA A 28 -22.72 0.03 -6.48
CA ALA A 28 -22.96 1.25 -5.70
C ALA A 28 -21.99 1.36 -4.51
N VAL A 29 -21.74 0.26 -3.80
CA VAL A 29 -20.79 0.24 -2.67
C VAL A 29 -19.37 0.57 -3.12
N VAL A 30 -18.91 0.03 -4.25
CA VAL A 30 -17.57 0.31 -4.78
C VAL A 30 -17.42 1.79 -5.16
N VAL A 31 -18.44 2.38 -5.79
CA VAL A 31 -18.44 3.81 -6.12
C VAL A 31 -18.33 4.66 -4.86
N VAL A 32 -19.13 4.36 -3.82
CA VAL A 32 -19.06 5.08 -2.52
C VAL A 32 -17.68 4.92 -1.87
N ALA A 33 -17.12 3.70 -1.86
CA ALA A 33 -15.77 3.45 -1.33
C ALA A 33 -14.68 4.23 -2.07
N GLY A 34 -14.81 4.38 -3.40
CA GLY A 34 -13.94 5.21 -4.22
C GLY A 34 -13.97 6.67 -3.81
N PHE A 35 -15.17 7.24 -3.59
CA PHE A 35 -15.33 8.60 -3.10
C PHE A 35 -14.77 8.81 -1.69
N ILE A 36 -14.93 7.83 -0.79
CA ILE A 36 -14.34 7.88 0.56
C ILE A 36 -12.82 7.93 0.45
N THR A 37 -12.23 7.08 -0.38
CA THR A 37 -10.77 7.07 -0.62
C THR A 37 -10.30 8.41 -1.18
N LEU A 38 -11.00 8.95 -2.17
CA LEU A 38 -10.72 10.27 -2.74
C LEU A 38 -10.77 11.36 -1.66
N TYR A 39 -11.80 11.33 -0.82
CA TYR A 39 -11.97 12.30 0.26
C TYR A 39 -10.78 12.27 1.24
N ILE A 40 -10.34 11.07 1.65
CA ILE A 40 -9.18 10.90 2.53
C ILE A 40 -7.92 11.47 1.87
N ALA A 41 -7.70 11.15 0.60
CA ALA A 41 -6.51 11.58 -0.15
C ALA A 41 -6.41 13.11 -0.29
N VAL A 42 -7.54 13.79 -0.52
CA VAL A 42 -7.57 15.26 -0.63
C VAL A 42 -7.41 15.91 0.74
N THR A 43 -7.98 15.32 1.79
CA THR A 43 -7.99 15.93 3.14
C THR A 43 -6.67 15.72 3.88
N ASN A 44 -5.96 14.61 3.63
CA ASN A 44 -4.72 14.26 4.32
C ASN A 44 -3.59 14.04 3.30
N PRO A 45 -3.05 15.12 2.69
CA PRO A 45 -1.89 15.01 1.82
C PRO A 45 -0.68 14.55 2.65
N ASP A 46 0.01 13.51 2.18
CA ASP A 46 1.25 13.03 2.80
C ASP A 46 2.29 14.16 2.76
N PRO A 47 2.83 14.60 3.91
CA PRO A 47 3.81 15.68 3.95
C PRO A 47 5.06 15.31 3.16
N VAL A 48 5.51 16.24 2.31
CA VAL A 48 6.78 16.08 1.60
C VAL A 48 7.94 16.02 2.61
N LEU A 49 8.59 14.86 2.71
CA LEU A 49 9.79 14.70 3.52
C LEU A 49 10.90 15.58 2.95
N GLN A 50 11.29 16.61 3.68
CA GLN A 50 12.46 17.41 3.33
C GLN A 50 13.73 16.62 3.65
N VAL A 51 14.16 15.81 2.68
CA VAL A 51 15.41 15.09 2.75
C VAL A 51 16.55 16.09 2.61
N THR A 52 17.09 16.55 3.74
CA THR A 52 18.36 17.28 3.73
C THR A 52 19.43 16.31 3.20
N PRO A 53 20.21 16.68 2.17
CA PRO A 53 21.16 15.75 1.53
C PRO A 53 22.20 15.20 2.52
N ARG A 54 22.54 15.93 3.59
CA ARG A 54 23.36 15.40 4.69
C ARG A 54 22.71 14.19 5.37
N THR A 55 21.45 14.29 5.75
CA THR A 55 20.74 13.24 6.50
C THR A 55 20.52 11.98 5.65
N ALA A 56 20.12 12.13 4.38
CA ALA A 56 20.03 10.98 3.47
C ALA A 56 21.38 10.36 3.14
N SER A 57 22.45 11.16 3.02
CA SER A 57 23.79 10.60 2.80
C SER A 57 24.28 9.85 4.04
N GLN A 58 24.01 10.36 5.24
CA GLN A 58 24.44 9.75 6.50
C GLN A 58 23.67 8.46 6.84
N GLU A 59 22.37 8.39 6.52
CA GLU A 59 21.56 7.18 6.68
C GLU A 59 21.88 6.11 5.62
N ARG A 60 22.24 6.54 4.41
CA ARG A 60 22.57 5.64 3.29
C ARG A 60 24.02 5.14 3.32
N GLN A 61 24.92 5.83 4.04
CA GLN A 61 26.36 5.50 4.15
C GLN A 61 26.66 4.18 4.86
N GLY A 62 25.80 3.72 5.79
CA GLY A 62 26.07 2.49 6.55
C GLY A 62 25.91 1.20 5.73
N ILE A 63 24.91 1.17 4.84
CA ILE A 63 24.43 -0.06 4.17
C ILE A 63 24.59 -0.03 2.64
N THR A 64 24.91 1.11 2.02
CA THR A 64 25.00 1.22 0.55
C THR A 64 26.39 0.91 0.00
N HIS A 65 27.44 0.99 0.84
CA HIS A 65 28.82 0.71 0.42
C HIS A 65 29.26 -0.75 0.58
N VAL A 66 28.35 -1.64 0.96
CA VAL A 66 28.69 -3.04 1.24
C VAL A 66 28.44 -3.88 -0.02
N PRO A 67 29.32 -4.87 -0.32
CA PRO A 67 29.15 -5.74 -1.47
C PRO A 67 27.73 -6.31 -1.57
N ALA A 68 27.18 -6.40 -2.79
CA ALA A 68 25.78 -6.80 -3.04
C ALA A 68 25.38 -8.11 -2.35
N MET A 69 26.34 -9.01 -2.10
CA MET A 69 26.14 -10.26 -1.38
C MET A 69 25.83 -10.07 0.12
N GLN A 70 26.41 -9.05 0.77
CA GLN A 70 26.19 -8.73 2.18
C GLN A 70 24.97 -7.82 2.40
N GLY A 71 24.47 -7.13 1.37
CA GLY A 71 23.34 -6.20 1.51
C GLY A 71 21.94 -6.84 1.49
N ARG A 72 21.77 -8.03 0.89
CA ARG A 72 20.44 -8.58 0.56
C ARG A 72 19.52 -8.86 1.75
N ASN A 73 20.07 -9.15 2.94
CA ASN A 73 19.29 -9.46 4.14
C ASN A 73 19.53 -8.50 5.32
N HIS A 74 20.51 -7.61 5.23
CA HIS A 74 20.86 -6.69 6.32
C HIS A 74 20.14 -5.33 6.22
N ALA A 75 19.43 -5.07 5.11
CA ALA A 75 18.61 -3.88 4.94
C ALA A 75 17.42 -3.79 5.92
N ALA A 76 16.95 -4.92 6.46
CA ALA A 76 15.85 -4.96 7.42
C ALA A 76 16.30 -4.80 8.89
N THR A 77 17.57 -5.08 9.20
CA THR A 77 18.11 -5.03 10.57
C THR A 77 18.86 -3.73 10.87
N GLY A 78 19.33 -3.01 9.83
CA GLY A 78 20.00 -1.71 9.99
C GLY A 78 21.43 -1.78 10.56
N GLU A 79 21.93 -2.97 10.88
CA GLU A 79 23.27 -3.19 11.43
C GLU A 79 24.05 -4.22 10.60
N LEU A 80 25.26 -3.81 10.21
CA LEU A 80 26.27 -4.72 9.67
C LEU A 80 27.11 -5.30 10.82
N PRO A 81 27.61 -6.53 10.69
CA PRO A 81 28.67 -6.99 11.57
C PRO A 81 29.85 -6.01 11.45
N ALA A 82 30.32 -5.51 12.59
CA ALA A 82 31.52 -4.70 12.67
C ALA A 82 32.58 -5.38 11.82
N ALA A 83 33.02 -4.69 10.75
CA ALA A 83 34.06 -5.16 9.86
C ALA A 83 35.13 -5.79 10.73
N LEU A 84 35.37 -7.09 10.48
CA LEU A 84 36.45 -7.91 11.03
C LEU A 84 37.40 -7.04 11.85
N GLN A 85 37.39 -7.20 13.18
CA GLN A 85 38.51 -6.74 14.01
C GLN A 85 39.77 -7.16 13.26
N ALA A 86 40.40 -6.19 12.58
CA ALA A 86 41.71 -6.40 12.02
C ALA A 86 42.54 -6.82 13.23
N PRO A 87 43.28 -7.94 13.14
CA PRO A 87 44.05 -8.41 14.27
C PRO A 87 44.88 -7.24 14.75
N VAL A 88 44.73 -6.91 16.04
CA VAL A 88 45.55 -5.91 16.72
C VAL A 88 46.98 -6.22 16.34
N ALA A 89 47.55 -5.39 15.45
CA ALA A 89 48.95 -5.43 15.12
C ALA A 89 49.66 -4.97 16.41
N GLU A 90 50.00 -5.94 17.25
CA GLU A 90 50.77 -5.70 18.45
C GLU A 90 52.20 -5.29 18.01
N PRO A 91 52.74 -4.20 18.56
CA PRO A 91 53.93 -3.54 18.03
C PRO A 91 55.17 -4.41 18.23
N THR A 92 55.96 -4.49 17.17
CA THR A 92 57.30 -5.06 17.19
C THR A 92 58.19 -4.41 18.25
N LYS A 93 59.08 -5.23 18.86
CA LYS A 93 60.50 -4.96 19.23
C LYS A 93 60.80 -5.14 20.75
N PRO A 94 62.03 -5.52 21.18
CA PRO A 94 63.26 -5.87 20.46
C PRO A 94 63.58 -7.36 20.32
#